data_AF-A0A1H7YSL6-F1
#
_entry.id   AF-A0A1H7YSL6-F1
#
_cell.length_a   1.000
_cell.length_b   1.000
_cell.length_c   1.000
_cell.angle_alpha   90.00
_cell.angle_beta   90.00
_cell.angle_gamma   90.00
#
_symmetry.space_group_name_H-M   'P 1'
#
loop_
_entity.id
_entity.type
_entity.pdbx_description
1 polymer ?
#
loop_
_entity_poly.entity_id
_entity_poly.type
_entity_poly.pdbx_seq_one_letter_code
_entity_poly.pdbx_strand_id
1 'polypeptide(L)'
;MRRFIDLLQQGLIRQHRTVEYYASRLNITPNYLTECCIKTSRHNASFFIEHFTAEEIARLLKREDLSITDVAYQLDFNTTNYFTRYVKRVLGMTPSQYKAKFSVKK
;
A
#
# COMPACT_ATOMS: atom_id res chain seq x y z
N MET A 1 10.73 6.81 -13.50
CA MET A 1 9.61 5.89 -13.22
C MET A 1 10.05 4.47 -12.92
N ARG A 2 10.78 3.75 -13.79
CA ARG A 2 11.15 2.33 -13.54
C ARG A 2 11.73 2.05 -12.15
N ARG A 3 12.78 2.78 -11.75
CA ARG A 3 13.40 2.67 -10.41
C ARG A 3 12.41 2.88 -9.25
N PHE A 4 11.46 3.80 -9.40
CA PHE A 4 10.45 4.05 -8.37
C PHE A 4 9.49 2.85 -8.23
N ILE A 5 9.03 2.29 -9.35
CA ILE A 5 8.19 1.10 -9.34
C ILE A 5 8.94 -0.10 -8.75
N ASP A 6 10.22 -0.29 -9.10
CA ASP A 6 11.05 -1.36 -8.53
C ASP A 6 11.12 -1.25 -7.00
N LEU A 7 11.21 -0.04 -6.44
CA LEU A 7 11.18 0.19 -4.99
C LEU A 7 9.83 -0.15 -4.36
N LEU A 8 8.72 0.17 -5.03
CA LEU A 8 7.38 -0.20 -4.56
C LEU A 8 7.20 -1.73 -4.53
N GLN A 9 7.71 -2.42 -5.54
CA GLN A 9 7.64 -3.89 -5.66
C GLN A 9 8.50 -4.63 -4.64
N GLN A 10 9.57 -4.01 -4.12
CA GLN A 10 10.41 -4.59 -3.06
C GLN A 10 9.67 -4.74 -1.71
N GLY A 11 8.42 -4.29 -1.59
CA GLY A 11 7.63 -4.42 -0.37
C GLY A 11 7.92 -3.35 0.69
N LEU A 12 8.69 -2.31 0.34
CA LEU A 12 8.97 -1.17 1.23
C LEU A 12 7.69 -0.42 1.62
N ILE A 13 6.64 -0.52 0.81
CA ILE A 13 5.29 0.01 1.06
C ILE A 13 4.65 -0.52 2.36
N ARG A 14 5.15 -1.64 2.90
CA ARG A 14 4.67 -2.18 4.18
C ARG A 14 5.06 -1.32 5.37
N GLN A 15 6.20 -0.64 5.30
CA GLN A 15 6.74 0.18 6.39
C GLN A 15 6.74 1.67 6.03
N HIS A 16 7.00 2.00 4.77
CA HIS A 16 7.19 3.38 4.32
C HIS A 16 6.19 3.74 3.22
N ARG A 17 5.29 4.66 3.54
CA ARG A 17 4.16 5.11 2.68
C ARG A 17 4.23 6.59 2.30
N THR A 18 5.37 7.21 2.51
CA THR A 18 5.60 8.64 2.29
C THR A 18 6.45 8.86 1.04
N VAL A 19 6.11 9.87 0.24
CA VAL A 19 6.85 10.18 -0.99
C VAL A 19 8.30 10.58 -0.67
N GLU A 20 8.53 11.24 0.47
CA GLU A 20 9.83 11.67 0.95
C GLU A 20 10.82 10.51 1.09
N TYR A 21 10.34 9.35 1.55
CA TYR A 21 11.18 8.18 1.74
C TYR A 21 11.72 7.65 0.41
N TYR A 22 10.84 7.51 -0.59
CA TYR A 22 11.23 7.04 -1.92
C TYR A 22 12.08 8.06 -2.66
N ALA A 23 11.78 9.36 -2.51
CA ALA A 23 12.57 10.43 -3.10
C ALA A 23 14.00 10.44 -2.53
N SER A 24 14.14 10.32 -1.21
CA SER A 24 15.44 10.21 -0.52
C SER A 24 16.24 9.01 -1.03
N ARG A 25 15.61 7.83 -1.16
CA ARG A 25 16.25 6.60 -1.65
C ARG A 25 16.67 6.67 -3.13
N LEU A 26 16.02 7.53 -3.91
CA LEU A 26 16.34 7.78 -5.31
C LEU A 26 17.29 8.98 -5.49
N ASN A 27 17.73 9.61 -4.39
CA ASN A 27 18.56 10.81 -4.37
C ASN A 27 17.95 11.98 -5.17
N ILE A 28 16.62 12.14 -5.08
CA ILE A 28 15.87 13.21 -5.75
C ILE A 28 14.93 13.90 -4.76
N THR A 29 14.38 15.05 -5.15
CA THR A 29 13.37 15.73 -4.33
C THR A 29 11.98 15.08 -4.49
N PRO A 30 11.12 15.12 -3.45
CA PRO A 30 9.75 14.60 -3.53
C PRO A 30 8.92 15.24 -4.64
N ASN A 31 9.15 16.54 -4.88
CA ASN A 31 8.52 17.29 -5.96
C ASN A 31 8.96 16.75 -7.33
N TYR A 32 10.26 16.54 -7.52
CA TYR A 32 10.78 15.99 -8.78
C TYR A 32 10.24 14.58 -9.04
N LEU A 33 10.20 13.71 -8.02
CA LEU A 33 9.59 12.39 -8.13
C LEU A 33 8.12 12.48 -8.56
N THR A 34 7.36 13.39 -7.94
CA THR A 34 5.95 13.62 -8.27
C THR A 34 5.78 14.14 -9.68
N GLU A 35 6.59 15.10 -10.13
CA GLU A 35 6.57 15.58 -11.51
C GLU A 35 6.89 14.47 -12.51
N CYS A 36 7.89 13.63 -12.25
CA CYS A 36 8.22 12.50 -13.10
C CYS A 36 7.04 11.52 -13.23
N CYS A 37 6.34 11.26 -12.12
CA CYS A 37 5.13 10.43 -12.11
C CYS A 37 4.04 11.06 -12.98
N ILE A 38 3.72 12.34 -12.75
CA ILE A 38 2.66 13.05 -13.49
C ILE A 38 2.96 13.11 -14.98
N LYS A 39 4.22 13.40 -15.37
CA LYS A 39 4.64 13.46 -16.78
C LYS A 39 4.49 12.12 -17.49
N THR A 40 4.67 11.01 -16.77
CA THR A 40 4.66 9.66 -17.37
C THR A 40 3.26 9.03 -17.35
N SER A 41 2.50 9.20 -16.26
CA SER A 41 1.26 8.47 -16.01
C SER A 41 0.04 9.35 -15.75
N ARG A 42 0.20 10.68 -15.70
CA ARG A 42 -0.83 11.64 -15.28
C ARG A 42 -1.26 11.51 -13.81
N HIS A 43 -0.55 10.72 -13.00
CA HIS A 43 -0.81 10.53 -11.58
C HIS A 43 0.38 10.97 -10.73
N ASN A 44 0.11 11.44 -9.51
CA ASN A 44 1.16 11.84 -8.56
C ASN A 44 1.84 10.62 -7.91
N ALA A 45 2.99 10.85 -7.25
CA ALA A 45 3.74 9.77 -6.61
C ALA A 45 2.96 9.11 -5.47
N SER A 46 2.19 9.89 -4.70
CA SER A 46 1.35 9.39 -3.61
C SER A 46 0.29 8.40 -4.09
N PHE A 47 -0.31 8.64 -5.26
CA PHE A 47 -1.28 7.75 -5.88
C PHE A 47 -0.68 6.38 -6.15
N PHE A 48 0.55 6.33 -6.67
CA PHE A 48 1.23 5.05 -6.86
C PHE A 48 1.50 4.35 -5.53
N ILE A 49 1.98 5.08 -4.52
CA ILE A 49 2.20 4.48 -3.20
C ILE A 49 0.90 3.89 -2.65
N GLU A 50 -0.19 4.64 -2.69
CA GLU A 50 -1.50 4.17 -2.23
C GLU A 50 -2.02 2.98 -3.04
N HIS A 51 -1.88 3.03 -4.37
CA HIS A 51 -2.32 1.97 -5.27
C HIS A 51 -1.59 0.65 -4.99
N PHE A 52 -0.25 0.68 -4.97
CA PHE A 52 0.56 -0.50 -4.64
C PHE A 52 0.32 -0.98 -3.21
N THR A 53 0.11 -0.05 -2.26
CA THR A 53 -0.25 -0.41 -0.88
C THR A 53 -1.59 -1.13 -0.82
N ALA A 54 -2.59 -0.67 -1.58
CA ALA A 54 -3.90 -1.29 -1.65
C ALA A 54 -3.81 -2.71 -2.25
N GLU A 55 -3.03 -2.90 -3.32
CA GLU A 55 -2.77 -4.22 -3.91
C GLU A 55 -2.11 -5.18 -2.93
N GLU A 56 -1.13 -4.70 -2.16
CA GLU A 56 -0.44 -5.53 -1.17
C GLU A 56 -1.35 -5.90 0.01
N ILE A 57 -2.14 -4.94 0.50
CA ILE A 57 -3.18 -5.20 1.51
C ILE A 57 -4.15 -6.26 0.99
N ALA A 58 -4.65 -6.10 -0.24
CA ALA A 58 -5.55 -7.06 -0.86
C ALA A 58 -4.92 -8.45 -0.95
N ARG A 59 -3.64 -8.55 -1.33
CA ARG A 59 -2.88 -9.81 -1.40
C ARG A 59 -2.76 -10.48 -0.04
N LEU A 60 -2.46 -9.71 1.02
CA LEU A 60 -2.37 -10.23 2.38
C LEU A 60 -3.75 -10.62 2.94
N LEU A 61 -4.81 -9.87 2.65
CA LEU A 61 -6.16 -10.20 3.12
C LEU A 61 -6.77 -11.44 2.44
N LYS A 62 -6.29 -11.81 1.25
CA LYS A 62 -6.67 -13.06 0.56
C LYS A 62 -6.08 -14.31 1.22
N ARG A 63 -5.05 -14.16 2.05
CA ARG A 63 -4.45 -15.27 2.78
C ARG A 63 -5.37 -15.69 3.94
N GLU A 64 -5.87 -16.92 3.87
CA GLU A 64 -6.76 -17.45 4.92
C GLU A 64 -6.04 -17.62 6.25
N ASP A 65 -4.75 -17.95 6.20
CA ASP A 65 -3.87 -18.22 7.34
C ASP A 65 -3.51 -16.99 8.19
N LEU A 66 -3.73 -15.77 7.68
CA LEU A 66 -3.39 -14.54 8.40
C LEU A 66 -4.63 -13.87 9.01
N SER A 67 -4.65 -13.62 10.32
CA SER A 67 -5.73 -12.83 10.91
C SER A 67 -5.62 -11.35 10.49
N ILE A 68 -6.71 -10.59 10.65
CA ILE A 68 -6.71 -9.14 10.37
C ILE A 68 -5.65 -8.42 11.22
N THR A 69 -5.44 -8.89 12.45
CA THR A 69 -4.42 -8.39 13.37
C THR A 69 -3.01 -8.69 12.85
N ASP A 70 -2.76 -9.89 12.34
CA ASP A 70 -1.45 -10.26 11.77
C ASP A 70 -1.14 -9.45 10.53
N VAL A 71 -2.14 -9.20 9.68
CA VAL A 71 -1.98 -8.35 8.49
C VAL A 71 -1.68 -6.91 8.91
N ALA A 72 -2.37 -6.37 9.91
CA ALA A 72 -2.09 -5.03 10.45
C ALA A 72 -0.65 -4.94 10.98
N TYR A 73 -0.20 -5.96 11.71
CA TYR A 73 1.15 -6.04 12.25
C TYR A 73 2.23 -6.14 11.15
N GLN A 74 2.03 -6.98 10.12
CA GLN A 74 2.96 -7.10 8.99
C GLN A 74 3.08 -5.82 8.15
N LEU A 75 2.05 -4.98 8.20
CA LEU A 75 2.00 -3.67 7.55
C LEU A 75 2.39 -2.54 8.51
N ASP A 76 3.01 -2.86 9.64
CA ASP A 76 3.56 -1.87 10.58
C ASP A 76 2.51 -0.83 11.06
N PHE A 77 1.27 -1.27 11.25
CA PHE A 77 0.22 -0.43 11.82
C PHE A 77 0.15 -0.61 13.34
N ASN A 78 0.22 0.50 14.08
CA ASN A 78 0.15 0.47 15.55
C ASN A 78 -1.14 -0.14 16.11
N THR A 79 -2.27 -0.01 15.39
CA THR A 79 -3.55 -0.55 15.84
C THR A 79 -4.39 -1.09 14.69
N THR A 80 -5.14 -2.17 14.95
CA THR A 80 -6.10 -2.76 14.00
C THR A 80 -7.21 -1.79 13.61
N ASN A 81 -7.57 -0.85 14.50
CA ASN A 81 -8.54 0.20 14.21
C ASN A 81 -8.03 1.18 13.15
N TYR A 82 -6.78 1.65 13.29
CA TYR A 82 -6.17 2.52 12.30
C TYR A 82 -6.01 1.81 10.95
N PHE A 83 -5.55 0.55 10.98
CA PHE A 83 -5.51 -0.31 9.80
C PHE A 83 -6.88 -0.41 9.13
N THR A 84 -7.94 -0.73 9.87
CA THR A 84 -9.30 -0.87 9.32
C THR A 84 -9.79 0.39 8.63
N ARG A 85 -9.55 1.57 9.22
CA ARG A 85 -9.88 2.87 8.60
C ARG A 85 -9.07 3.10 7.34
N TYR A 86 -7.78 2.79 7.37
CA TYR A 86 -6.89 2.91 6.22
C TYR A 86 -7.35 2.00 5.07
N VAL A 87 -7.59 0.70 5.34
CA VAL A 87 -8.09 -0.26 4.34
C VAL A 87 -9.42 0.19 3.75
N LYS A 88 -10.36 0.65 4.57
CA LYS A 88 -11.65 1.16 4.08
C LYS A 88 -11.48 2.36 3.14
N ARG A 89 -10.50 3.23 3.41
CA ARG A 89 -10.18 4.39 2.56
C ARG A 89 -9.56 3.96 1.22
N VAL A 90 -8.64 3.00 1.24
CA VAL A 90 -7.89 2.61 0.01
C VAL A 90 -8.58 1.54 -0.83
N LEU A 91 -9.27 0.57 -0.21
CA LEU A 91 -10.00 -0.52 -0.88
C LEU A 91 -11.52 -0.28 -0.96
N GLY A 92 -12.04 0.76 -0.32
CA GLY A 92 -13.48 1.07 -0.29
C GLY A 92 -14.31 0.16 0.63
N MET A 93 -13.72 -0.84 1.28
CA MET A 93 -14.40 -1.79 2.16
C MET A 93 -13.52 -2.20 3.35
N THR A 94 -14.12 -2.74 4.41
CA THR A 94 -13.35 -3.14 5.60
C THR A 94 -12.52 -4.41 5.33
N PRO A 95 -11.41 -4.64 6.05
CA PRO A 95 -10.60 -5.83 5.86
C PRO A 95 -11.41 -7.12 6.12
N SER A 96 -12.34 -7.10 7.09
CA SER A 96 -13.26 -8.24 7.33
C SER A 96 -14.19 -8.49 6.14
N GLN A 97 -14.78 -7.43 5.57
CA GLN A 97 -15.64 -7.56 4.38
C GLN A 97 -14.85 -8.09 3.18
N TYR A 98 -13.61 -7.61 3.00
CA TYR A 98 -12.74 -8.08 1.94
C TYR A 98 -12.42 -9.57 2.13
N LYS A 99 -11.97 -9.98 3.32
CA LYS A 99 -11.64 -11.38 3.61
C LYS A 99 -12.84 -12.31 3.46
N ALA A 100 -14.04 -11.89 3.89
CA ALA A 100 -15.27 -12.65 3.74
C ALA A 100 -15.67 -12.89 2.27
N LYS A 101 -15.27 -12.03 1.32
CA LYS A 101 -15.50 -12.27 -0.11
C LYS A 101 -14.61 -13.37 -0.70
N PHE A 102 -13.44 -13.60 -0.10
CA PHE A 102 -12.45 -14.56 -0.60
C PHE A 102 -12.39 -15.85 0.20
N SER A 103 -12.87 -15.85 1.44
CA SER A 103 -13.08 -17.08 2.20
C SER A 103 -14.28 -17.79 1.59
N VAL A 104 -14.00 -18.63 0.60
CA VAL A 104 -15.00 -19.49 -0.03
C VAL A 104 -15.61 -20.35 1.06
N LYS A 105 -16.93 -20.25 1.23
CA LYS A 105 -17.71 -21.19 2.05
C LYS A 105 -17.32 -22.61 1.61
N LYS A 106 -16.66 -23.33 2.51
CA LYS A 106 -16.56 -24.78 2.44
C LYS A 106 -17.91 -25.40 2.76
#